data_AF-A0A9E2H3D9-F1
#
_entry.id   AF-A0A9E2H3D9-F1
#
_cell.length_a   1.000
_cell.length_b   1.000
_cell.length_c   1.000
_cell.angle_alpha   90.00
_cell.angle_beta   90.00
_cell.angle_gamma   90.00
#
_symmetry.space_group_name_H-M   'P 1'
#
loop_
_entity.id
_entity.type
_entity.pdbx_description
1 polymer ?
#
loop_
_entity_poly.entity_id
_entity_poly.type
_entity_poly.pdbx_seq_one_letter_code
_entity_poly.pdbx_strand_id
1 'polypeptide(L)'
;MKLFMMQKIILHSYSTKAEIKSAQLTVGSADFCFQWEGNIAAVIEHLAQHGIPVELGPVERCGTHGKGKSVYFRDPEGNLLEFISYL
;
A
#
# COMPACT_ATOMS: atom_id res chain seq x y z
N MET A 1 -19.13 -1.15 -2.00
CA MET A 1 -19.22 -1.85 -0.70
C MET A 1 -18.44 -1.04 0.32
N LYS A 2 -19.11 -0.20 1.13
CA LYS A 2 -18.45 0.57 2.20
C LYS A 2 -18.21 -0.38 3.37
N LEU A 3 -16.97 -0.84 3.53
CA LEU A 3 -16.54 -1.54 4.74
C LEU A 3 -16.29 -0.50 5.83
N PHE A 4 -16.94 -0.67 6.98
CA PHE A 4 -16.78 0.16 8.16
C PHE A 4 -15.31 0.17 8.62
N MET A 5 -14.91 1.30 9.20
CA MET A 5 -13.56 1.68 9.62
C MET A 5 -12.99 0.69 10.66
N MET A 6 -12.28 -0.33 10.18
CA MET A 6 -11.25 -1.14 10.84
C MET A 6 -10.86 -2.25 9.85
N GLN A 7 -9.84 -1.98 9.04
CA GLN A 7 -9.34 -2.92 8.04
C GLN A 7 -8.12 -3.66 8.59
N LYS A 8 -7.96 -4.92 8.19
CA LYS A 8 -6.77 -5.73 8.50
C LYS A 8 -6.30 -6.47 7.26
N ILE A 9 -4.99 -6.62 7.14
CA ILE A 9 -4.35 -7.50 6.15
C ILE A 9 -3.88 -8.74 6.91
N ILE A 10 -4.27 -9.92 6.45
CA ILE A 10 -3.84 -11.20 7.04
C ILE A 10 -2.67 -11.73 6.22
N LEU A 11 -1.54 -11.97 6.87
CA LEU A 11 -0.37 -12.57 6.26
C LEU A 11 -0.38 -14.08 6.45
N HIS A 12 -0.19 -14.82 5.36
CA HIS A 12 0.01 -16.26 5.38
C HIS A 12 1.44 -16.55 4.95
N SER A 13 2.27 -17.06 5.87
CA SER A 13 3.59 -17.57 5.51
C SER A 13 3.48 -18.91 4.80
N TYR A 14 4.56 -19.33 4.12
CA TYR A 14 4.66 -20.67 3.53
C TYR A 14 4.38 -21.81 4.53
N SER A 15 4.71 -21.62 5.81
CA SER A 15 4.47 -22.61 6.88
C SER A 15 3.09 -22.50 7.52
N THR A 16 2.29 -21.49 7.17
CA THR A 16 0.97 -21.27 7.77
C THR A 16 0.00 -22.35 7.31
N LYS A 17 -0.51 -23.14 8.26
CA LYS A 17 -1.56 -24.15 8.04
C LYS A 17 -2.96 -23.55 8.04
N ALA A 18 -3.15 -22.38 7.44
CA ALA A 18 -4.47 -21.78 7.37
C ALA A 18 -5.38 -22.64 6.48
N GLU A 19 -6.55 -22.99 7.01
CA GLU A 19 -7.53 -23.84 6.32
C GLU A 19 -8.20 -23.10 5.16
N ILE A 20 -8.34 -21.78 5.27
CA ILE A 20 -8.94 -20.91 4.26
C ILE A 20 -7.89 -19.92 3.77
N LYS A 21 -7.61 -19.95 2.47
CA LYS A 21 -6.63 -19.10 1.78
C LYS A 21 -7.03 -18.95 0.31
N SER A 22 -6.38 -18.03 -0.42
CA SER A 22 -6.59 -17.90 -1.87
C SER A 22 -6.33 -19.24 -2.56
N ALA A 23 -7.17 -19.56 -3.56
CA ALA A 23 -7.00 -20.76 -4.38
C ALA A 23 -5.64 -20.76 -5.12
N GLN A 24 -5.18 -19.57 -5.52
CA GLN A 24 -3.85 -19.36 -6.09
C GLN A 24 -3.08 -18.39 -5.20
N LEU A 25 -2.09 -18.90 -4.46
CA LEU A 25 -1.17 -18.08 -3.69
C LEU A 25 -0.04 -17.63 -4.59
N THR A 26 0.11 -16.31 -4.74
CA THR A 26 1.20 -15.70 -5.49
C THR A 26 1.83 -14.65 -4.61
N VAL A 27 3.11 -14.83 -4.27
CA VAL A 27 3.88 -13.87 -3.47
C VAL A 27 4.21 -12.67 -4.35
N GLY A 28 4.15 -11.46 -3.77
CA GLY A 28 4.44 -10.21 -4.49
C GLY A 28 3.34 -9.75 -5.44
N SER A 29 2.19 -10.44 -5.50
CA SER A 29 1.12 -10.11 -6.44
C SER A 29 0.11 -9.09 -5.92
N ALA A 30 0.25 -8.62 -4.69
CA ALA A 30 -0.69 -7.65 -4.13
C ALA A 30 -0.39 -6.24 -4.62
N ASP A 31 -1.46 -5.45 -4.77
CA ASP A 31 -1.43 -4.04 -5.13
C ASP A 31 -2.39 -3.30 -4.19
N PHE A 32 -1.84 -2.48 -3.30
CA PHE A 32 -2.59 -1.80 -2.24
C PHE A 32 -2.40 -0.28 -2.29
N CYS A 33 -3.49 0.46 -2.15
CA CYS A 33 -3.47 1.90 -1.95
C CYS A 33 -3.97 2.25 -0.55
N PHE A 34 -3.14 2.97 0.20
CA PHE A 34 -3.45 3.49 1.53
C PHE A 34 -3.54 5.01 1.49
N GLN A 35 -4.58 5.56 2.11
CA GLN A 35 -4.63 6.99 2.33
C GLN A 35 -3.65 7.38 3.43
N TRP A 36 -2.81 8.38 3.14
CA TRP A 36 -1.99 9.07 4.13
C TRP A 36 -2.72 10.34 4.58
N GLU A 37 -2.83 10.56 5.89
CA GLU A 37 -3.55 11.72 6.43
C GLU A 37 -2.75 13.03 6.30
N GLY A 38 -1.42 12.97 6.19
CA GLY A 38 -0.55 14.13 6.00
C GLY A 38 -0.32 14.51 4.53
N ASN A 39 0.58 15.46 4.27
CA ASN A 39 0.98 15.82 2.90
C ASN A 39 1.83 14.72 2.23
N ILE A 40 1.90 14.74 0.90
CA ILE A 40 2.70 13.73 0.16
C ILE A 40 4.22 13.86 0.41
N ALA A 41 4.69 15.04 0.81
CA ALA A 41 6.11 15.24 1.14
C ALA A 41 6.51 14.48 2.41
N ALA A 42 5.63 14.44 3.43
CA ALA A 42 5.84 13.68 4.66
C ALA A 42 5.89 12.17 4.40
N VAL A 43 5.16 11.67 3.39
CA VAL A 43 5.30 10.28 2.94
C VAL A 43 6.71 10.01 2.44
N ILE A 44 7.22 10.88 1.55
CA ILE A 44 8.56 10.70 0.96
C ILE A 44 9.64 10.76 2.05
N GLU A 45 9.53 11.71 2.99
CA GLU A 45 10.43 11.80 4.13
C GLU A 45 10.35 10.56 5.02
N HIS A 46 9.14 10.10 5.35
CA HIS A 46 8.94 8.90 6.16
C HIS A 46 9.57 7.65 5.51
N LEU A 47 9.37 7.45 4.20
CA LEU A 47 9.99 6.35 3.46
C LEU A 47 11.52 6.46 3.47
N ALA A 48 12.07 7.66 3.22
CA ALA A 48 13.51 7.89 3.23
C ALA A 48 14.15 7.63 4.61
N GLN A 49 13.49 8.05 5.71
CA GLN A 49 13.94 7.78 7.07
C GLN A 49 14.03 6.27 7.38
N HIS A 50 13.22 5.45 6.72
CA HIS A 50 13.23 3.99 6.86
C HIS A 50 14.06 3.28 5.77
N GLY A 51 14.76 4.04 4.91
CA GLY A 51 15.56 3.48 3.82
C GLY A 51 14.75 2.81 2.72
N ILE A 52 13.47 3.14 2.58
CA ILE A 52 12.58 2.58 1.56
C ILE A 52 12.64 3.47 0.31
N PRO A 53 13.09 2.95 -0.84
CA PRO A 53 13.15 3.72 -2.07
C PRO A 53 11.75 3.95 -2.64
N VAL A 54 11.50 5.17 -3.12
CA VAL A 54 10.33 5.49 -3.93
C VAL A 54 10.55 4.96 -5.35
N GLU A 55 9.63 4.11 -5.83
CA GLU A 55 9.64 3.59 -7.20
C GLU A 55 9.07 4.62 -8.19
N LEU A 56 8.00 5.32 -7.82
CA LEU A 56 7.39 6.37 -8.61
C LEU A 56 6.68 7.39 -7.70
N GLY A 57 6.85 8.68 -7.98
CA GLY A 57 6.11 9.73 -7.28
C GLY A 57 6.99 10.93 -6.87
N PRO A 58 6.36 12.03 -6.42
CA PRO A 58 4.91 12.22 -6.33
C PRO A 58 4.27 12.44 -7.70
N VAL A 59 3.13 11.78 -7.97
CA VAL A 59 2.37 11.92 -9.23
C VAL A 59 0.89 12.10 -8.94
N GLU A 60 0.17 12.85 -9.80
CA GLU A 60 -1.28 13.00 -9.66
C GLU A 60 -2.02 11.68 -9.95
N ARG A 61 -3.01 11.35 -9.11
CA ARG A 61 -3.89 10.19 -9.25
C ARG A 61 -5.32 10.54 -8.85
N CYS A 62 -6.26 9.76 -9.34
CA CYS A 62 -7.66 9.81 -8.89
C CYS A 62 -7.91 8.63 -7.97
N GLY A 63 -8.05 8.89 -6.68
CA GLY A 63 -8.46 7.92 -5.68
C GLY A 63 -9.95 8.04 -5.32
N THR A 64 -10.37 7.32 -4.29
CA THR A 64 -11.77 7.29 -3.82
C THR A 64 -12.31 8.64 -3.33
N HIS A 65 -11.44 9.58 -2.95
CA HIS A 65 -11.83 10.94 -2.53
C HIS A 65 -11.54 12.02 -3.59
N GLY A 66 -11.25 11.62 -4.83
CA GLY A 66 -10.99 12.54 -5.94
C GLY A 66 -9.50 12.61 -6.31
N LYS A 67 -9.04 13.78 -6.77
CA LYS A 67 -7.64 13.97 -7.14
C LYS A 67 -6.75 14.04 -5.90
N GLY A 68 -5.68 13.26 -5.88
CA GLY A 68 -4.64 13.27 -4.86
C GLY A 68 -3.26 13.13 -5.49
N LYS A 69 -2.23 13.18 -4.66
CA LYS A 69 -0.85 12.87 -5.04
C LYS A 69 -0.45 11.54 -4.45
N SER A 70 0.15 10.68 -5.28
CA SER A 70 0.52 9.32 -4.91
C SER A 70 2.03 9.11 -5.00
N VAL A 71 2.53 8.26 -4.12
CA VAL A 71 3.89 7.74 -4.09
C VAL A 71 3.81 6.21 -4.02
N TYR A 72 4.59 5.55 -4.87
CA TYR A 72 4.63 4.10 -5.04
C TYR A 72 5.97 3.54 -4.57
N PHE A 73 5.93 2.38 -3.93
CA PHE A 73 7.09 1.67 -3.41
C PHE A 73 6.78 0.17 -3.30
N ARG A 74 7.80 -0.63 -2.95
CA ARG A 74 7.68 -2.08 -2.81
C ARG A 74 7.88 -2.51 -1.37
N ASP A 75 7.16 -3.54 -0.97
CA ASP A 75 7.50 -4.31 0.22
C ASP A 75 8.58 -5.38 -0.10
N PRO A 76 9.12 -6.09 0.91
CA PRO A 76 10.17 -7.09 0.68
C PRO A 76 9.79 -8.24 -0.27
N GLU A 77 8.50 -8.54 -0.42
CA GLU A 77 8.00 -9.61 -1.29
C GLU A 77 7.68 -9.10 -2.70
N GLY A 78 7.82 -7.79 -2.95
CA GLY A 78 7.57 -7.16 -4.25
C GLY A 78 6.14 -6.70 -4.48
N ASN A 79 5.27 -6.72 -3.46
CA ASN A 79 3.92 -6.17 -3.58
C ASN A 79 4.01 -4.67 -3.89
N LEU A 80 3.13 -4.16 -4.75
CA LEU A 80 3.05 -2.74 -5.04
C LEU A 80 2.25 -2.06 -3.93
N LEU A 81 2.88 -1.07 -3.30
CA LEU A 81 2.23 -0.25 -2.28
C LEU A 81 2.15 1.19 -2.79
N GLU A 82 1.00 1.80 -2.60
CA GLU A 82 0.73 3.20 -2.88
C GLU A 82 0.32 3.90 -1.58
N PHE A 83 0.95 5.04 -1.31
CA PHE A 83 0.40 6.05 -0.42
C PHE A 83 -0.17 7.19 -1.23
N ILE A 84 -1.45 7.50 -1.04
CA ILE A 84 -2.12 8.67 -1.62
C ILE A 84 -2.43 9.70 -0.53
N SER A 85 -2.10 10.96 -0.81
CA SER A 85 -2.51 12.10 0.00
C SER A 85 -3.46 13.00 -0.79
N TYR A 86 -4.50 13.47 -0.12
CA TYR A 86 -5.46 14.44 -0.67
C TYR A 86 -5.24 15.87 -0.13
N LEU A 87 -4.10 16.11 0.54
CA LEU A 87 -3.67 17.42 1.06
C LEU A 87 -2.63 18.09 0.17
#